data_AF-A0AAD9GET8-F1
#
_entry.id   AF-A0AAD9GET8-F1
#
_cell.length_a   1.000
_cell.length_b   1.000
_cell.length_c   1.000
_cell.angle_alpha   90.00
_cell.angle_beta   90.00
_cell.angle_gamma   90.00
#
_symmetry.space_group_name_H-M   'P 1'
#
loop_
_entity.id
_entity.type
_entity.pdbx_description
1 polymer ?
#
loop_
_entity_poly.entity_id
_entity_poly.type
_entity_poly.pdbx_seq_one_letter_code
_entity_poly.pdbx_strand_id
1 'polypeptide(L)'
;MNYAKLTNWVVKTGLSKTITVEDSVLRKLVKEQHFFSGGSLRQFCQARKEATLQAVGDCPVNRDEAVNLAYNFRGGTYGCREDRLRRHYITDCHKEQDYQDSRCWKLFVDSGYVLSKLGPMVDMDNLFNLYQYAKSVGAGFHSITYKQLFHNAVRGSIAKQQPVVVWSREGSQYEKLEIQAKVDCCGEDEASCYRCLSTLKDDTYWYPDYQFFPFIDAVATCEAFPIGSKRSEAIIAFIQMTTRSEQKMKGERLSRLNEEMNKNQLLTDKPRAFVVVVPDADVCENFQLQDEPGLSTFPTLVGYFTRTTEVEHSLLEG
;
A
#
# COMPACT_ATOMS: atom_id res chain seq x y z
N MET A 1 -3.89 13.26 -15.19
CA MET A 1 -2.78 12.99 -16.14
C MET A 1 -2.77 13.96 -17.32
N ASN A 2 -3.92 14.29 -17.93
CA ASN A 2 -3.98 15.17 -19.10
C ASN A 2 -3.42 16.58 -18.87
N TYR A 3 -3.69 17.22 -17.73
CA TYR A 3 -3.14 18.55 -17.41
C TYR A 3 -1.60 18.60 -17.47
N ALA A 4 -0.92 17.60 -16.90
CA ALA A 4 0.54 17.53 -16.90
C ALA A 4 1.14 17.33 -18.29
N LYS A 5 0.41 16.67 -19.21
CA LYS A 5 0.82 16.48 -20.61
C LYS A 5 0.59 17.72 -21.47
N LEU A 6 -0.37 18.55 -21.11
CA LEU A 6 -0.81 19.72 -21.88
C LEU A 6 -0.15 21.04 -21.43
N THR A 7 0.75 20.99 -20.44
CA THR A 7 1.33 22.18 -19.84
C THR A 7 2.81 22.00 -19.52
N ASN A 8 3.54 23.11 -19.36
CA ASN A 8 4.92 23.11 -18.85
C ASN A 8 4.99 22.83 -17.32
N TRP A 9 4.01 22.10 -16.79
CA TRP A 9 3.82 21.88 -15.36
C TRP A 9 5.04 21.24 -14.69
N VAL A 10 5.69 20.27 -15.34
CA VAL A 10 6.91 19.63 -14.79
C VAL A 10 8.05 20.64 -14.56
N VAL A 11 8.17 21.66 -15.42
CA VAL A 11 9.17 22.73 -15.25
C VAL A 11 8.70 23.73 -14.20
N LYS A 12 7.44 24.18 -14.27
CA LYS A 12 6.86 25.16 -13.33
C LYS A 12 6.90 24.68 -11.88
N THR A 13 6.73 23.39 -11.66
CA THR A 13 6.77 22.77 -10.31
C THR A 13 8.17 22.40 -9.85
N GLY A 14 9.20 22.60 -10.70
CA GLY A 14 10.58 22.24 -10.40
C GLY A 14 10.87 20.74 -10.43
N LEU A 15 9.98 19.92 -11.02
CA LEU A 15 10.15 18.48 -11.14
C LEU A 15 11.04 18.06 -12.31
N SER A 16 11.22 18.94 -13.31
CA SER A 16 12.14 18.76 -14.43
C SER A 16 12.73 20.10 -14.87
N LYS A 17 13.92 20.08 -15.46
CA LYS A 17 14.52 21.25 -16.13
C LYS A 17 14.00 21.45 -17.55
N THR A 18 13.45 20.40 -18.16
CA THR A 18 12.95 20.39 -19.54
C THR A 18 11.47 20.01 -19.59
N ILE A 19 10.79 20.50 -20.63
CA ILE A 19 9.38 20.16 -20.91
C ILE A 19 9.29 18.75 -21.51
N THR A 20 10.26 18.39 -22.35
CA THR A 20 10.40 17.04 -22.90
C THR A 20 10.92 16.11 -21.83
N VAL A 21 10.04 15.26 -21.32
CA VAL A 21 10.32 14.22 -20.33
C VAL A 21 9.74 12.93 -20.89
N GLU A 22 10.49 11.83 -20.81
CA GLU A 22 9.98 10.52 -21.23
C GLU A 22 8.70 10.18 -20.47
N ASP A 23 7.74 9.54 -21.16
CA ASP A 23 6.40 9.27 -20.62
C ASP A 23 6.44 8.43 -19.33
N SER A 24 7.42 7.52 -19.21
CA SER A 24 7.67 6.70 -18.02
C SER A 24 8.09 7.55 -16.81
N VAL A 25 9.03 8.48 -17.03
CA VAL A 25 9.54 9.42 -16.03
C VAL A 25 8.46 10.41 -15.63
N LEU A 26 7.72 10.96 -16.60
CA LEU A 26 6.59 11.85 -16.35
C LEU A 26 5.54 11.19 -15.46
N ARG A 27 5.17 9.93 -15.73
CA ARG A 27 4.23 9.18 -14.89
C ARG A 27 4.74 9.02 -13.46
N LYS A 28 6.04 8.81 -13.26
CA LYS A 28 6.65 8.73 -11.92
C LYS A 28 6.53 10.07 -11.20
N LEU A 29 6.94 11.18 -11.83
CA LEU A 29 6.87 12.52 -11.26
C LEU A 29 5.43 12.94 -10.91
N VAL A 30 4.45 12.63 -11.77
CA VAL A 30 3.03 12.90 -11.52
C VAL A 30 2.52 12.09 -10.32
N LYS A 31 2.86 10.81 -10.22
CA LYS A 31 2.48 9.97 -9.07
C LYS A 31 3.06 10.52 -7.78
N GLU A 32 4.34 10.90 -7.80
CA GLU A 32 5.02 11.50 -6.65
C GLU A 32 4.39 12.84 -6.26
N GLN A 33 4.05 13.73 -7.20
CA GLN A 33 3.35 14.96 -6.85
C GLN A 33 1.95 14.67 -6.27
N HIS A 34 1.20 13.77 -6.90
CA HIS A 34 -0.12 13.39 -6.43
C HIS A 34 -0.07 12.82 -5.01
N PHE A 35 0.95 12.02 -4.70
CA PHE A 35 1.15 11.42 -3.38
C PHE A 35 1.19 12.46 -2.25
N PHE A 36 1.84 13.61 -2.45
CA PHE A 36 1.89 14.66 -1.44
C PHE A 36 0.66 15.57 -1.49
N SER A 37 0.16 15.89 -2.68
CA SER A 37 -0.94 16.85 -2.87
C SER A 37 -2.34 16.31 -2.61
N GLY A 38 -2.53 14.99 -2.54
CA GLY A 38 -3.83 14.37 -2.24
C GLY A 38 -4.95 14.90 -3.13
N GLY A 39 -4.85 14.74 -4.45
CA GLY A 39 -5.90 15.17 -5.39
C GLY A 39 -6.16 16.68 -5.50
N SER A 40 -5.55 17.51 -4.66
CA SER A 40 -5.70 18.97 -4.67
C SER A 40 -5.02 19.58 -5.87
N LEU A 41 -5.78 20.11 -6.82
CA LEU A 41 -5.20 20.78 -7.97
C LEU A 41 -4.30 21.96 -7.56
N ARG A 42 -4.71 22.70 -6.51
CA ARG A 42 -3.90 23.81 -5.97
C ARG A 42 -2.54 23.33 -5.49
N GLN A 43 -2.48 22.30 -4.64
CA GLN A 43 -1.20 21.78 -4.14
C GLN A 43 -0.42 21.03 -5.22
N PHE A 44 -1.10 20.35 -6.14
CA PHE A 44 -0.48 19.66 -7.26
C PHE A 44 0.28 20.64 -8.17
N CYS A 45 -0.24 21.85 -8.35
CA CYS A 45 0.38 22.91 -9.14
C CYS A 45 1.46 23.73 -8.41
N GLN A 46 1.67 23.51 -7.11
CA GLN A 46 2.76 24.16 -6.35
C GLN A 46 4.12 23.55 -6.69
N ALA A 47 5.19 24.29 -6.34
CA ALA A 47 6.53 23.75 -6.39
C ALA A 47 6.65 22.48 -5.53
N ARG A 48 7.38 21.48 -6.00
CA ARG A 48 7.53 20.19 -5.30
C ARG A 48 7.92 20.37 -3.83
N LYS A 49 8.92 21.23 -3.59
CA LYS A 49 9.41 21.54 -2.25
C LYS A 49 8.31 22.09 -1.33
N GLU A 50 7.44 22.96 -1.86
CA GLU A 50 6.34 23.55 -1.10
C GLU A 50 5.25 22.53 -0.79
N ALA A 51 4.83 21.74 -1.79
CA ALA A 51 3.84 20.68 -1.58
C ALA A 51 4.30 19.65 -0.54
N THR A 52 5.59 19.28 -0.58
CA THR A 52 6.19 18.39 0.42
C THR A 52 6.26 19.05 1.80
N LEU A 53 6.80 20.27 1.91
CA LEU A 53 6.88 20.98 3.20
C LEU A 53 5.51 21.20 3.83
N GLN A 54 4.50 21.49 3.02
CA GLN A 54 3.14 21.65 3.50
C GLN A 54 2.57 20.32 4.00
N ALA A 55 2.66 19.24 3.21
CA ALA A 55 2.20 17.93 3.64
C ALA A 55 2.91 17.45 4.92
N VAL A 56 4.23 17.67 5.03
CA VAL A 56 5.02 17.32 6.22
C VAL A 56 4.64 18.20 7.42
N GLY A 57 4.54 19.51 7.21
CA GLY A 57 4.29 20.49 8.27
C GLY A 57 2.86 20.49 8.81
N ASP A 58 1.88 20.10 7.98
CA ASP A 58 0.49 19.95 8.37
C ASP A 58 0.22 18.58 9.04
N CYS A 59 1.13 17.59 8.89
CA CYS A 59 0.95 16.21 9.37
C CYS A 59 1.43 15.85 10.81
N PRO A 60 2.11 16.68 11.63
CA PRO A 60 2.39 16.30 13.01
C PRO A 60 1.07 16.30 13.79
N VAL A 61 0.51 15.11 13.95
CA VAL A 61 -0.78 14.89 14.60
C VAL A 61 -0.62 13.82 15.69
N ASN A 62 -1.29 14.02 16.81
CA ASN A 62 -1.39 13.01 17.85
C ASN A 62 -2.41 11.91 17.45
N ARG A 63 -2.55 10.85 18.26
CA ARG A 63 -3.46 9.74 17.95
C ARG A 63 -4.92 10.19 17.84
N ASP A 64 -5.38 11.08 18.72
CA ASP A 64 -6.78 11.54 18.72
C ASP A 64 -7.06 12.41 17.49
N GLU A 65 -6.11 13.29 17.12
CA GLU A 65 -6.14 14.07 15.89
C GLU A 65 -6.10 13.15 14.65
N ALA A 66 -5.32 12.07 14.67
CA ALA A 66 -5.24 11.10 13.58
C ALA A 66 -6.58 10.37 13.36
N VAL A 67 -7.23 9.94 14.44
CA VAL A 67 -8.58 9.32 14.39
C VAL A 67 -9.60 10.34 13.86
N ASN A 68 -9.57 11.57 14.36
CA ASN A 68 -10.43 12.65 13.89
C ASN A 68 -10.21 12.94 12.40
N LEU A 69 -8.95 12.99 11.94
CA LEU A 69 -8.60 13.19 10.53
C LEU A 69 -9.10 12.06 9.62
N ALA A 70 -9.06 10.82 10.10
CA ALA A 70 -9.51 9.67 9.34
C ALA A 70 -11.04 9.56 9.27
N TYR A 71 -11.79 10.06 10.27
CA TYR A 71 -13.20 9.68 10.45
C TYR A 71 -14.20 10.81 10.75
N ASN A 72 -13.78 12.02 11.14
CA ASN A 72 -14.74 13.12 11.33
C ASN A 72 -15.16 13.70 9.98
N PHE A 73 -16.19 13.10 9.40
CA PHE A 73 -16.76 13.46 8.10
C PHE A 73 -17.57 14.75 8.11
N ARG A 74 -18.00 15.22 9.29
CA ARG A 74 -18.76 16.46 9.46
C ARG A 74 -17.79 17.59 9.74
N GLY A 75 -17.79 18.61 8.87
CA GLY A 75 -17.05 19.84 9.11
C GLY A 75 -17.56 20.50 10.39
N GLY A 76 -16.70 20.56 11.41
CA GLY A 76 -17.03 21.13 12.71
C GLY A 76 -15.77 21.60 13.43
N THR A 77 -15.60 22.92 13.48
CA THR A 77 -14.90 23.73 14.50
C THR A 77 -13.59 23.22 15.13
N TYR A 78 -12.74 22.51 14.40
CA TYR A 78 -11.38 22.22 14.87
C TYR A 78 -10.37 22.63 13.82
N GLY A 79 -9.66 23.72 14.14
CA GLY A 79 -8.34 24.07 13.61
C GLY A 79 -8.24 24.26 12.09
N CYS A 80 -7.72 25.40 11.66
CA CYS A 80 -7.48 25.69 10.25
C CYS A 80 -6.43 24.78 9.58
N ARG A 81 -5.88 23.77 10.29
CA ARG A 81 -4.83 22.85 9.83
C ARG A 81 -5.40 21.52 9.34
N GLU A 82 -6.34 20.93 10.05
CA GLU A 82 -6.97 19.65 9.75
C GLU A 82 -7.76 19.71 8.45
N ASP A 83 -8.47 20.82 8.20
CA ASP A 83 -9.19 21.08 6.95
C ASP A 83 -8.26 21.19 5.73
N ARG A 84 -6.97 21.49 5.93
CA ARG A 84 -6.00 21.59 4.80
C ARG A 84 -5.64 20.21 4.25
N LEU A 85 -5.70 19.18 5.10
CA LEU A 85 -5.40 17.80 4.78
C LEU A 85 -6.61 17.01 4.28
N ARG A 86 -7.83 17.52 4.52
CA ARG A 86 -9.06 16.89 4.06
C ARG A 86 -9.56 17.49 2.73
N ARG A 87 -10.30 16.69 1.98
CA ARG A 87 -11.03 17.11 0.78
C ARG A 87 -12.48 16.70 0.90
N HIS A 88 -13.33 17.53 0.32
CA HIS A 88 -14.75 17.23 0.22
C HIS A 88 -14.94 16.16 -0.86
N TYR A 89 -15.63 15.11 -0.48
CA TYR A 89 -16.17 14.10 -1.36
C TYR A 89 -17.67 13.99 -1.12
N ILE A 90 -18.38 13.38 -2.06
CA ILE A 90 -19.82 13.11 -1.95
C ILE A 90 -20.06 11.69 -1.46
N THR A 91 -21.16 11.47 -0.76
CA THR A 91 -21.49 10.17 -0.18
C THR A 91 -21.72 9.12 -1.26
N ASP A 92 -22.48 9.46 -2.30
CA ASP A 92 -22.77 8.60 -3.44
C ASP A 92 -22.54 9.36 -4.76
N CYS A 93 -21.49 8.99 -5.50
CA CYS A 93 -21.16 9.64 -6.76
C CYS A 93 -22.10 9.30 -7.92
N HIS A 94 -23.03 8.38 -7.71
CA HIS A 94 -24.05 8.03 -8.70
C HIS A 94 -25.36 8.81 -8.50
N LYS A 95 -25.48 9.62 -7.44
CA LYS A 95 -26.64 10.45 -7.15
C LYS A 95 -26.34 11.91 -7.42
N GLU A 96 -26.94 12.47 -8.47
CA GLU A 96 -26.76 13.88 -8.81
C GLU A 96 -27.13 14.83 -7.66
N GLN A 97 -28.17 14.50 -6.89
CA GLN A 97 -28.60 15.29 -5.74
C GLN A 97 -27.49 15.46 -4.67
N ASP A 98 -26.62 14.45 -4.50
CA ASP A 98 -25.56 14.48 -3.51
C ASP A 98 -24.46 15.52 -3.84
N TYR A 99 -24.37 15.96 -5.09
CA TYR A 99 -23.46 17.03 -5.50
C TYR A 99 -23.93 18.41 -5.01
N GLN A 100 -25.23 18.60 -4.83
CA GLN A 100 -25.82 19.88 -4.44
C GLN A 100 -26.21 19.94 -2.96
N ASP A 101 -26.42 18.77 -2.33
CA ASP A 101 -26.76 18.68 -0.92
C ASP A 101 -25.49 18.55 -0.05
N SER A 102 -25.13 19.62 0.65
CA SER A 102 -23.97 19.62 1.56
C SER A 102 -24.09 18.62 2.71
N ARG A 103 -25.29 18.11 3.02
CA ARG A 103 -25.49 17.03 3.99
C ARG A 103 -24.95 15.68 3.48
N CYS A 104 -24.81 15.54 2.18
CA CYS A 104 -24.22 14.37 1.53
C CYS A 104 -22.71 14.50 1.36
N TRP A 105 -22.08 15.60 1.79
CA TRP A 105 -20.64 15.79 1.68
C TRP A 105 -19.91 15.18 2.88
N LYS A 106 -18.75 14.58 2.61
CA LYS A 106 -17.86 13.96 3.58
C LYS A 106 -16.45 14.50 3.38
N LEU A 107 -15.70 14.62 4.47
CA LEU A 107 -14.30 15.04 4.45
C LEU A 107 -13.37 13.83 4.58
N PHE A 108 -12.46 13.64 3.62
CA PHE A 108 -11.46 12.56 3.64
C PHE A 108 -10.06 13.07 3.43
N VAL A 109 -9.08 12.41 4.05
CA VAL A 109 -7.67 12.56 3.74
C VAL A 109 -7.33 11.68 2.54
N ASP A 110 -6.76 12.28 1.50
CA ASP A 110 -6.43 11.62 0.24
C ASP A 110 -4.96 11.79 -0.17
N SER A 111 -4.18 12.54 0.61
CA SER A 111 -2.73 12.59 0.50
C SER A 111 -2.14 11.26 0.95
N GLY A 112 -1.46 10.56 0.04
CA GLY A 112 -0.80 9.30 0.35
C GLY A 112 0.27 9.46 1.43
N TYR A 113 0.95 10.61 1.49
CA TYR A 113 1.91 10.90 2.54
C TYR A 113 1.25 10.97 3.91
N VAL A 114 0.15 11.71 4.01
CA VAL A 114 -0.57 11.85 5.29
C VAL A 114 -1.13 10.49 5.70
N LEU A 115 -1.77 9.76 4.78
CA LEU A 115 -2.30 8.42 5.07
C LEU A 115 -1.22 7.43 5.52
N SER A 116 0.01 7.52 5.01
CA SER A 116 1.10 6.64 5.46
C SER A 116 1.59 6.96 6.87
N LYS A 117 1.41 8.20 7.34
CA LYS A 117 1.71 8.60 8.72
C LYS A 117 0.54 8.38 9.68
N LEU A 118 -0.71 8.48 9.20
CA LEU A 118 -1.91 8.17 9.97
C LEU A 118 -2.14 6.67 10.16
N GLY A 119 -1.83 5.85 9.15
CA GLY A 119 -2.11 4.42 9.13
C GLY A 119 -1.64 3.64 10.37
N PRO A 120 -0.46 3.91 10.93
CA PRO A 120 -0.02 3.31 12.18
C PRO A 120 -0.77 3.75 13.44
N MET A 121 -1.45 4.89 13.42
CA MET A 121 -2.11 5.50 14.57
C MET A 121 -3.61 5.17 14.65
N VAL A 122 -4.21 4.84 13.51
CA VAL A 122 -5.64 4.55 13.35
C VAL A 122 -5.88 3.05 13.51
N ASP A 123 -6.99 2.68 14.14
CA ASP A 123 -7.40 1.28 14.26
C ASP A 123 -7.86 0.68 12.92
N MET A 124 -7.98 -0.65 12.90
CA MET A 124 -8.35 -1.39 11.70
C MET A 124 -9.76 -1.06 11.19
N ASP A 125 -10.77 -0.85 12.06
CA ASP A 125 -12.16 -0.45 11.71
C ASP A 125 -12.19 0.82 10.90
N ASN A 126 -11.48 1.82 11.39
CA ASN A 126 -11.41 3.10 10.72
C ASN A 126 -10.64 3.02 9.39
N LEU A 127 -9.55 2.26 9.30
CA LEU A 127 -8.84 2.05 8.04
C LEU A 127 -9.66 1.27 7.00
N PHE A 128 -10.45 0.29 7.44
CA PHE A 128 -11.30 -0.49 6.55
C PHE A 128 -12.45 0.34 5.98
N ASN A 129 -13.08 1.17 6.80
CA ASN A 129 -14.12 2.10 6.35
C ASN A 129 -13.57 3.08 5.29
N LEU A 130 -12.36 3.58 5.51
CA LEU A 130 -11.68 4.46 4.56
C LEU A 130 -11.34 3.74 3.25
N TYR A 131 -10.86 2.50 3.32
CA TYR A 131 -10.62 1.65 2.16
C TYR A 131 -11.90 1.42 1.34
N GLN A 132 -13.00 1.03 1.99
CA GLN A 132 -14.27 0.75 1.30
C GLN A 132 -14.84 1.99 0.63
N TYR A 133 -14.75 3.14 1.30
CA TYR A 133 -15.14 4.40 0.69
C TYR A 133 -14.27 4.75 -0.52
N ALA A 134 -12.95 4.62 -0.39
CA ALA A 134 -12.02 4.87 -1.49
C ALA A 134 -12.33 3.98 -2.71
N LYS A 135 -12.68 2.71 -2.48
CA LYS A 135 -13.12 1.76 -3.50
C LYS A 135 -14.42 2.24 -4.16
N SER A 136 -15.44 2.62 -3.38
CA SER A 136 -16.77 2.98 -3.90
C SER A 136 -16.76 4.22 -4.79
N VAL A 137 -15.96 5.23 -4.46
CA VAL A 137 -15.87 6.46 -5.26
C VAL A 137 -14.74 6.44 -6.29
N GLY A 138 -14.02 5.32 -6.43
CA GLY A 138 -12.87 5.21 -7.32
C GLY A 138 -11.74 6.19 -7.00
N ALA A 139 -11.53 6.50 -5.71
CA ALA A 139 -10.58 7.52 -5.30
C ALA A 139 -9.12 7.07 -5.47
N GLY A 140 -8.26 8.05 -5.77
CA GLY A 140 -6.83 7.81 -5.99
C GLY A 140 -6.07 7.29 -4.75
N PHE A 141 -6.67 7.35 -3.56
CA PHE A 141 -6.10 6.86 -2.31
C PHE A 141 -6.52 5.43 -1.94
N HIS A 142 -7.28 4.74 -2.80
CA HIS A 142 -7.69 3.34 -2.58
C HIS A 142 -6.49 2.39 -2.39
N SER A 143 -5.45 2.51 -3.21
CA SER A 143 -4.29 1.60 -3.08
C SER A 143 -3.46 1.83 -1.81
N ILE A 144 -3.31 3.08 -1.35
CA ILE A 144 -2.51 3.36 -0.13
C ILE A 144 -3.26 2.94 1.13
N THR A 145 -4.60 3.10 1.16
CA THR A 145 -5.41 2.65 2.30
C THR A 145 -5.41 1.15 2.44
N TYR A 146 -5.45 0.41 1.32
CA TYR A 146 -5.28 -1.04 1.32
C TYR A 146 -3.93 -1.48 1.91
N LYS A 147 -2.83 -0.83 1.50
CA LYS A 147 -1.50 -1.11 2.07
C LYS A 147 -1.45 -0.87 3.58
N GLN A 148 -1.99 0.27 4.03
CA GLN A 148 -2.05 0.57 5.46
C GLN A 148 -2.90 -0.43 6.23
N LEU A 149 -4.00 -0.91 5.65
CA LEU A 149 -4.85 -1.97 6.22
C LEU A 149 -4.03 -3.23 6.49
N PHE A 150 -3.26 -3.69 5.50
CA PHE A 150 -2.44 -4.90 5.63
C PHE A 150 -1.30 -4.71 6.64
N HIS A 151 -0.54 -3.60 6.57
CA HIS A 151 0.51 -3.30 7.55
C HIS A 151 -0.02 -3.25 8.98
N ASN A 152 -1.21 -2.68 9.18
CA ASN A 152 -1.84 -2.58 10.50
C ASN A 152 -2.36 -3.95 10.98
N ALA A 153 -2.87 -4.80 10.07
CA ALA A 153 -3.22 -6.18 10.37
C ALA A 153 -2.02 -6.97 10.90
N VAL A 154 -0.87 -6.88 10.21
CA VAL A 154 0.36 -7.57 10.65
C VAL A 154 0.86 -7.01 11.98
N ARG A 155 0.82 -5.69 12.18
CA ARG A 155 1.17 -5.05 13.46
C ARG A 155 0.34 -5.58 14.63
N GLY A 156 -0.95 -5.84 14.40
CA GLY A 156 -1.86 -6.39 15.41
C GLY A 156 -1.72 -7.89 15.65
N SER A 157 -1.08 -8.65 14.75
CA SER A 157 -1.06 -10.12 14.75
C SER A 157 -0.44 -10.74 16.01
N ILE A 158 0.68 -10.19 16.49
CA ILE A 158 1.37 -10.67 17.69
C ILE A 158 0.50 -10.43 18.94
N ALA A 159 -0.02 -9.20 19.09
CA ALA A 159 -0.83 -8.84 20.25
C ALA A 159 -2.13 -9.65 20.32
N LYS A 160 -2.71 -10.00 19.17
CA LYS A 160 -3.93 -10.82 19.07
C LYS A 160 -3.66 -12.32 19.12
N GLN A 161 -2.39 -12.75 19.04
CA GLN A 161 -2.00 -14.15 18.86
C GLN A 161 -2.70 -14.82 17.65
N GLN A 162 -2.95 -14.04 16.59
CA GLN A 162 -3.63 -14.49 15.38
C GLN A 162 -2.81 -14.05 14.16
N PRO A 163 -2.34 -14.98 13.31
CA PRO A 163 -1.59 -14.62 12.11
C PRO A 163 -2.48 -13.91 11.10
N VAL A 164 -1.86 -13.04 10.30
CA VAL A 164 -2.48 -12.56 9.06
C VAL A 164 -2.35 -13.64 8.01
N VAL A 165 -3.49 -14.10 7.48
CA VAL A 165 -3.53 -15.15 6.46
C VAL A 165 -3.63 -14.51 5.08
N VAL A 166 -2.73 -14.91 4.18
CA VAL A 166 -2.81 -14.64 2.74
C VAL A 166 -3.17 -15.95 2.06
N TRP A 167 -4.38 -16.02 1.51
CA TRP A 167 -4.87 -17.19 0.81
C TRP A 167 -4.44 -17.15 -0.65
N SER A 168 -3.95 -18.26 -1.16
CA SER A 168 -3.51 -18.37 -2.54
C SER A 168 -4.66 -18.71 -3.49
N ARG A 169 -4.53 -18.33 -4.76
CA ARG A 169 -5.40 -18.86 -5.82
C ARG A 169 -5.13 -20.35 -6.09
N GLU A 170 -6.09 -21.03 -6.69
CA GLU A 170 -5.95 -22.43 -7.09
C GLU A 170 -4.72 -22.65 -8.02
N GLY A 171 -4.06 -23.80 -7.87
CA GLY A 171 -2.86 -24.14 -8.65
C GLY A 171 -1.54 -23.50 -8.17
N SER A 172 -1.58 -22.73 -7.07
CA SER A 172 -0.38 -22.20 -6.42
C SER A 172 0.44 -23.29 -5.72
N GLN A 173 1.74 -23.05 -5.47
CA GLN A 173 2.58 -23.99 -4.71
C GLN A 173 2.14 -24.13 -3.24
N TYR A 174 1.67 -23.02 -2.66
CA TYR A 174 1.22 -22.95 -1.28
C TYR A 174 -0.27 -22.66 -1.25
N GLU A 175 -1.01 -23.27 -0.32
CA GLU A 175 -2.43 -23.00 -0.06
C GLU A 175 -2.61 -21.62 0.59
N LYS A 176 -1.76 -21.31 1.58
CA LYS A 176 -1.77 -20.05 2.31
C LYS A 176 -0.41 -19.71 2.88
N LEU A 177 -0.23 -18.44 3.21
CA LEU A 177 0.87 -17.92 4.02
C LEU A 177 0.30 -17.32 5.31
N GLU A 178 0.93 -17.61 6.44
CA GLU A 178 0.60 -17.05 7.74
C GLU A 178 1.71 -16.13 8.22
N ILE A 179 1.38 -14.85 8.39
CA ILE A 179 2.31 -13.80 8.80
C ILE A 179 1.99 -13.41 10.24
N GLN A 180 2.90 -13.76 11.16
CA GLN A 180 2.88 -13.30 12.54
C GLN A 180 4.30 -12.90 12.93
N ALA A 181 4.60 -11.62 12.76
CA ALA A 181 5.97 -11.13 12.77
C ALA A 181 6.05 -9.73 13.38
N LYS A 182 7.22 -9.42 13.97
CA LYS A 182 7.47 -8.11 14.56
C LYS A 182 7.63 -7.09 13.44
N VAL A 183 6.84 -6.03 13.53
CA VAL A 183 6.86 -4.97 12.53
C VAL A 183 8.08 -4.07 12.73
N ASP A 184 8.83 -3.86 11.65
CA ASP A 184 9.91 -2.88 11.54
C ASP A 184 9.69 -1.97 10.32
N CYS A 185 9.96 -0.69 10.48
CA CYS A 185 9.75 0.33 9.45
C CYS A 185 10.98 1.22 9.36
N CYS A 186 11.86 0.93 8.40
CA CYS A 186 13.12 1.65 8.22
C CYS A 186 13.45 1.86 6.74
N GLY A 187 14.43 2.74 6.49
CA GLY A 187 14.91 3.09 5.17
C GLY A 187 14.15 4.27 4.58
N GLU A 188 14.71 5.47 4.76
CA GLU A 188 14.12 6.75 4.35
C GLU A 188 14.34 7.07 2.86
N ASP A 189 15.24 6.32 2.22
CA ASP A 189 15.56 6.38 0.78
C ASP A 189 15.82 4.97 0.21
N GLU A 190 15.85 4.85 -1.12
CA GLU A 190 16.05 3.56 -1.80
C GLU A 190 17.32 2.82 -1.35
N ALA A 191 18.45 3.51 -1.18
CA ALA A 191 19.71 2.87 -0.80
C ALA A 191 19.66 2.37 0.66
N SER A 192 19.06 3.14 1.55
CA SER A 192 18.84 2.75 2.95
C SER A 192 17.85 1.57 3.08
N CYS A 193 16.82 1.48 2.24
CA CYS A 193 15.93 0.32 2.21
C CYS A 193 16.69 -0.96 1.87
N TYR A 194 17.54 -0.93 0.83
CA TYR A 194 18.38 -2.09 0.48
C TYR A 194 19.35 -2.46 1.62
N ARG A 195 19.90 -1.47 2.34
CA ARG A 195 20.71 -1.74 3.53
C ARG A 195 19.90 -2.43 4.64
N CYS A 196 18.65 -2.01 4.88
CA CYS A 196 17.79 -2.65 5.90
C CYS A 196 17.62 -4.15 5.66
N LEU A 197 17.51 -4.60 4.39
CA LEU A 197 17.34 -6.03 4.04
C LEU A 197 18.48 -6.91 4.57
N SER A 198 19.71 -6.38 4.55
CA SER A 198 20.90 -7.11 5.02
C SER A 198 20.94 -7.30 6.54
N THR A 199 20.12 -6.58 7.31
CA THR A 199 20.14 -6.57 8.79
C THR A 199 18.81 -7.00 9.42
N LEU A 200 17.85 -7.48 8.64
CA LEU A 200 16.57 -7.98 9.16
C LEU A 200 16.79 -9.17 10.12
N LYS A 201 15.99 -9.23 11.18
CA LYS A 201 16.01 -10.34 12.13
C LYS A 201 15.09 -11.46 11.66
N ASP A 202 15.36 -12.66 12.14
CA ASP A 202 14.39 -13.76 12.05
C ASP A 202 13.18 -13.40 12.91
N ASP A 203 11.96 -13.49 12.37
CA ASP A 203 10.67 -12.97 12.91
C ASP A 203 10.22 -11.58 12.45
N THR A 204 10.86 -10.96 11.45
CA THR A 204 10.55 -9.58 11.06
C THR A 204 9.55 -9.47 9.90
N TYR A 205 8.59 -8.55 10.05
CA TYR A 205 7.82 -7.94 8.96
C TYR A 205 8.37 -6.53 8.73
N TRP A 206 9.20 -6.38 7.71
CA TRP A 206 9.76 -5.09 7.33
C TRP A 206 8.94 -4.45 6.23
N TYR A 207 8.69 -3.16 6.34
CA TYR A 207 8.23 -2.35 5.21
C TYR A 207 9.03 -1.03 5.15
N PRO A 208 9.23 -0.45 3.96
CA PRO A 208 10.05 0.74 3.82
C PRO A 208 9.36 1.98 4.39
N ASP A 209 10.08 2.83 5.13
CA ASP A 209 9.57 4.19 5.42
C ASP A 209 9.60 5.08 4.17
N TYR A 210 10.42 4.70 3.17
CA TYR A 210 10.43 5.30 1.84
C TYR A 210 9.27 4.82 0.97
N GLN A 211 8.24 5.66 0.84
CA GLN A 211 6.98 5.36 0.14
C GLN A 211 7.12 5.14 -1.38
N PHE A 212 8.27 5.49 -1.96
CA PHE A 212 8.57 5.27 -3.38
C PHE A 212 9.60 4.16 -3.58
N PHE A 213 9.87 3.35 -2.55
CA PHE A 213 10.68 2.16 -2.70
C PHE A 213 10.07 1.29 -3.80
N PRO A 214 10.83 0.95 -4.85
CA PRO A 214 10.26 0.28 -5.99
C PRO A 214 9.96 -1.18 -5.70
N PHE A 215 8.95 -1.70 -6.40
CA PHE A 215 8.71 -3.12 -6.64
C PHE A 215 8.18 -3.96 -5.48
N ILE A 216 8.50 -3.69 -4.22
CA ILE A 216 7.86 -4.39 -3.10
C ILE A 216 7.38 -3.40 -2.05
N ASP A 217 6.39 -3.83 -1.27
CA ASP A 217 5.83 -3.06 -0.17
C ASP A 217 6.22 -3.63 1.19
N ALA A 218 6.66 -4.89 1.27
CA ALA A 218 7.18 -5.47 2.49
C ALA A 218 8.07 -6.70 2.24
N VAL A 219 8.86 -7.06 3.25
CA VAL A 219 9.53 -8.37 3.37
C VAL A 219 9.09 -8.99 4.68
N ALA A 220 8.63 -10.24 4.64
CA ALA A 220 8.13 -10.93 5.83
C ALA A 220 8.77 -12.30 5.98
N THR A 221 9.13 -12.65 7.21
CA THR A 221 9.25 -14.07 7.58
C THR A 221 7.85 -14.61 7.85
N CYS A 222 7.47 -15.72 7.22
CA CYS A 222 6.14 -16.30 7.37
C CYS A 222 6.16 -17.84 7.29
N GLU A 223 5.10 -18.44 7.82
CA GLU A 223 4.84 -19.87 7.66
C GLU A 223 4.06 -20.09 6.36
N ALA A 224 4.61 -20.88 5.46
CA ALA A 224 3.96 -21.28 4.22
C ALA A 224 3.40 -22.69 4.36
N PHE A 225 2.21 -22.94 3.82
CA PHE A 225 1.53 -24.22 3.87
C PHE A 225 1.47 -24.83 2.46
N PRO A 226 2.39 -25.75 2.10
CA PRO A 226 2.37 -26.40 0.79
C PRO A 226 1.07 -27.20 0.57
N ILE A 227 0.53 -27.16 -0.65
CA ILE A 227 -0.68 -27.93 -0.98
C ILE A 227 -0.46 -29.42 -0.71
N GLY A 228 -1.39 -30.05 0.00
CA GLY A 228 -1.34 -31.47 0.34
C GLY A 228 -0.36 -31.82 1.48
N SER A 229 0.32 -30.83 2.07
CA SER A 229 1.17 -31.02 3.25
C SER A 229 0.44 -30.61 4.52
N LYS A 230 0.60 -31.38 5.59
CA LYS A 230 0.20 -30.98 6.96
C LYS A 230 1.29 -30.20 7.70
N ARG A 231 2.48 -30.08 7.12
CA ARG A 231 3.62 -29.36 7.70
C ARG A 231 3.77 -28.03 6.99
N SER A 232 3.87 -26.96 7.78
CA SER A 232 4.32 -25.67 7.29
C SER A 232 5.84 -25.65 7.14
N GLU A 233 6.33 -24.70 6.36
CA GLU A 233 7.75 -24.34 6.28
C GLU A 233 7.93 -22.83 6.42
N ALA A 234 8.98 -22.42 7.12
CA ALA A 234 9.31 -21.01 7.29
C ALA A 234 10.00 -20.47 6.03
N ILE A 235 9.42 -19.44 5.40
CA ILE A 235 9.95 -18.80 4.19
C ILE A 235 10.11 -17.29 4.38
N ILE A 236 10.78 -16.65 3.41
CA ILE A 236 10.79 -15.19 3.25
C ILE A 236 9.90 -14.79 2.08
N ALA A 237 8.87 -14.01 2.35
CA ALA A 237 7.97 -13.44 1.35
C ALA A 237 8.40 -12.02 0.99
N PHE A 238 8.68 -11.78 -0.29
CA PHE A 238 8.75 -10.44 -0.89
C PHE A 238 7.35 -10.03 -1.30
N ILE A 239 6.71 -9.21 -0.47
CA ILE A 239 5.29 -8.88 -0.59
C ILE A 239 5.13 -7.59 -1.39
N GLN A 240 4.27 -7.65 -2.38
CA GLN A 240 3.75 -6.48 -3.07
C GLN A 240 2.23 -6.45 -2.99
N MET A 241 1.69 -5.33 -2.55
CA MET A 241 0.26 -5.11 -2.39
C MET A 241 -0.28 -4.27 -3.53
N THR A 242 -1.40 -4.70 -4.12
CA THR A 242 -2.01 -3.98 -5.23
C THR A 242 -3.53 -4.12 -5.21
N THR A 243 -4.21 -3.06 -5.64
CA THR A 243 -5.67 -3.05 -5.88
C THR A 243 -5.99 -3.13 -7.38
N ARG A 244 -4.98 -3.42 -8.22
CA ARG A 244 -5.13 -3.59 -9.67
C ARG A 244 -5.39 -5.05 -9.97
N SER A 245 -5.98 -5.33 -11.13
CA SER A 245 -6.17 -6.68 -11.66
C SER A 245 -4.96 -7.21 -12.43
N GLU A 246 -3.97 -6.36 -12.70
CA GLU A 246 -2.78 -6.75 -13.45
C GLU A 246 -1.52 -6.11 -12.88
N GLN A 247 -0.41 -6.78 -13.13
CA GLN A 247 0.90 -6.26 -12.83
C GLN A 247 1.99 -6.85 -13.72
N LYS A 248 2.97 -6.02 -14.07
CA LYS A 248 4.23 -6.46 -14.66
C LYS A 248 5.31 -6.69 -13.62
N MET A 249 5.91 -7.87 -13.64
CA MET A 249 7.04 -8.22 -12.81
C MET A 249 8.31 -7.49 -13.28
N LYS A 250 9.23 -7.21 -12.36
CA LYS A 250 10.49 -6.52 -12.66
C LYS A 250 11.65 -7.40 -12.22
N GLY A 251 12.01 -8.37 -13.07
CA GLY A 251 13.06 -9.36 -12.78
C GLY A 251 14.35 -8.74 -12.22
N GLU A 252 14.86 -7.67 -12.82
CA GLU A 252 16.07 -6.97 -12.33
C GLU A 252 15.92 -6.46 -10.89
N ARG A 253 14.73 -5.97 -10.52
CA ARG A 253 14.46 -5.47 -9.16
C ARG A 253 14.34 -6.62 -8.18
N LEU A 254 13.74 -7.73 -8.59
CA LEU A 254 13.70 -8.95 -7.78
C LEU A 254 15.10 -9.51 -7.54
N SER A 255 15.93 -9.61 -8.58
CA SER A 255 17.32 -10.06 -8.46
C SER A 255 18.10 -9.20 -7.47
N ARG A 256 17.97 -7.87 -7.55
CA ARG A 256 18.62 -6.96 -6.60
C ARG A 256 18.14 -7.16 -5.15
N LEU A 257 16.83 -7.38 -4.94
CA LEU A 257 16.31 -7.71 -3.60
C LEU A 257 16.93 -9.00 -3.06
N ASN A 258 17.02 -10.02 -3.93
CA ASN A 258 17.58 -11.32 -3.58
C ASN A 258 19.08 -11.25 -3.26
N GLU A 259 19.84 -10.46 -4.03
CA GLU A 259 21.27 -10.19 -3.79
C GLU A 259 21.51 -9.51 -2.44
N GLU A 260 20.71 -8.51 -2.07
CA GLU A 260 20.83 -7.85 -0.78
C GLU A 260 20.44 -8.78 0.38
N MET A 261 19.40 -9.58 0.22
CA MET A 261 19.00 -10.59 1.21
C MET A 261 20.04 -11.70 1.38
N ASN A 262 20.81 -12.06 0.35
CA ASN A 262 21.90 -13.03 0.46
C ASN A 262 23.06 -12.55 1.37
N LYS A 263 23.14 -11.25 1.63
CA LYS A 263 24.10 -10.69 2.59
C LYS A 263 23.65 -10.91 4.04
N ASN A 264 22.38 -11.27 4.26
CA ASN A 264 21.81 -11.50 5.58
C ASN A 264 22.02 -12.96 6.03
N GLN A 265 23.10 -13.21 6.77
CA GLN A 265 23.48 -14.55 7.24
C GLN A 265 22.40 -15.29 8.03
N LEU A 266 21.45 -14.58 8.66
CA LEU A 266 20.36 -15.19 9.42
C LEU A 266 19.25 -15.76 8.52
N LEU A 267 19.07 -15.18 7.33
CA LEU A 267 17.95 -15.47 6.44
C LEU A 267 18.39 -16.02 5.07
N THR A 268 19.70 -16.20 4.84
CA THR A 268 20.24 -16.66 3.55
C THR A 268 19.70 -18.04 3.15
N ASP A 269 19.58 -18.97 4.10
CA ASP A 269 19.20 -20.35 3.81
C ASP A 269 17.68 -20.59 3.75
N LYS A 270 16.86 -19.57 4.06
CA LYS A 270 15.39 -19.70 4.02
C LYS A 270 14.89 -19.63 2.57
N PRO A 271 13.94 -20.52 2.17
CA PRO A 271 13.27 -20.41 0.89
C PRO A 271 12.61 -19.03 0.74
N ARG A 272 12.50 -18.56 -0.51
CA ARG A 272 11.97 -17.21 -0.80
C ARG A 272 10.90 -17.28 -1.86
N ALA A 273 9.87 -16.44 -1.71
CA ALA A 273 8.77 -16.34 -2.65
C ALA A 273 8.43 -14.88 -2.94
N PHE A 274 7.98 -14.60 -4.16
CA PHE A 274 7.45 -13.30 -4.54
C PHE A 274 5.95 -13.39 -4.41
N VAL A 275 5.36 -12.53 -3.58
CA VAL A 275 3.96 -12.62 -3.20
C VAL A 275 3.25 -11.36 -3.60
N VAL A 276 2.30 -11.47 -4.53
CA VAL A 276 1.36 -10.40 -4.84
C VAL A 276 0.13 -10.58 -3.96
N VAL A 277 -0.20 -9.58 -3.16
CA VAL A 277 -1.37 -9.57 -2.28
C VAL A 277 -2.42 -8.62 -2.83
N VAL A 278 -3.60 -9.17 -3.16
CA VAL A 278 -4.75 -8.43 -3.68
C VAL A 278 -5.92 -8.43 -2.69
N PRO A 279 -6.94 -7.57 -2.86
CA PRO A 279 -7.90 -7.31 -1.78
C PRO A 279 -8.95 -8.39 -1.54
N ASP A 280 -9.25 -9.22 -2.54
CA ASP A 280 -10.31 -10.23 -2.46
C ASP A 280 -10.04 -11.40 -3.42
N ALA A 281 -10.77 -12.49 -3.22
CA ALA A 281 -10.62 -13.73 -3.98
C ALA A 281 -10.93 -13.52 -5.47
N ASP A 282 -11.95 -12.74 -5.81
CA ASP A 282 -12.33 -12.47 -7.20
C ASP A 282 -11.20 -11.78 -7.97
N VAL A 283 -10.56 -10.78 -7.37
CA VAL A 283 -9.39 -10.12 -7.97
C VAL A 283 -8.21 -11.09 -8.07
N CYS A 284 -8.04 -11.99 -7.10
CA CYS A 284 -6.95 -12.97 -7.05
C CYS A 284 -7.02 -14.00 -8.18
N GLU A 285 -8.20 -14.58 -8.38
CA GLU A 285 -8.43 -15.58 -9.43
C GLU A 285 -8.22 -14.98 -10.83
N ASN A 286 -8.65 -13.73 -11.02
CA ASN A 286 -8.55 -13.05 -12.30
C ASN A 286 -7.25 -12.26 -12.49
N PHE A 287 -6.31 -12.35 -11.54
CA PHE A 287 -5.11 -11.50 -11.55
C PHE A 287 -4.13 -11.91 -12.65
N GLN A 288 -3.71 -10.93 -13.44
CA GLN A 288 -2.74 -11.12 -14.52
C GLN A 288 -1.35 -10.64 -14.10
N LEU A 289 -0.44 -11.60 -13.89
CA LEU A 289 0.98 -11.30 -13.70
C LEU A 289 1.71 -11.46 -15.04
N GLN A 290 2.28 -10.36 -15.52
CA GLN A 290 3.03 -10.30 -16.78
C GLN A 290 4.52 -10.41 -16.51
N ASP A 291 5.24 -11.02 -17.45
CA ASP A 291 6.70 -11.22 -17.42
C ASP A 291 7.17 -12.00 -16.18
N GLU A 292 6.41 -13.03 -15.79
CA GLU A 292 6.82 -13.97 -14.74
C GLU A 292 8.21 -14.52 -15.07
N PRO A 293 9.17 -14.49 -14.13
CA PRO A 293 10.41 -15.23 -14.31
C PRO A 293 10.03 -16.68 -14.54
N GLY A 294 10.75 -17.37 -15.43
CA GLY A 294 10.58 -18.82 -15.58
C GLY A 294 10.57 -19.47 -14.19
N LEU A 295 9.57 -20.34 -13.97
CA LEU A 295 9.24 -21.00 -12.69
C LEU A 295 10.45 -21.61 -11.94
N SER A 296 11.59 -21.77 -12.61
CA SER A 296 12.82 -22.38 -12.09
C SER A 296 13.64 -21.51 -11.12
N THR A 297 13.38 -20.20 -10.98
CA THR A 297 14.31 -19.31 -10.25
C THR A 297 13.71 -18.66 -9.00
N PHE A 298 12.40 -18.43 -8.95
CA PHE A 298 11.73 -17.79 -7.80
C PHE A 298 10.24 -18.13 -7.76
N PRO A 299 9.76 -18.92 -6.77
CA PRO A 299 8.33 -19.17 -6.58
C PRO A 299 7.56 -17.86 -6.54
N THR A 300 6.52 -17.77 -7.37
CA THR A 300 5.66 -16.60 -7.42
C THR A 300 4.26 -16.99 -7.03
N LEU A 301 3.69 -16.23 -6.10
CA LEU A 301 2.38 -16.45 -5.52
C LEU A 301 1.51 -15.23 -5.75
N VAL A 302 0.28 -15.44 -6.18
CA VAL A 302 -0.78 -14.45 -6.10
C VAL A 302 -1.75 -14.93 -5.04
N GLY A 303 -1.98 -14.10 -4.04
CA GLY A 303 -2.91 -14.39 -2.96
C GLY A 303 -3.72 -13.16 -2.58
N TYR A 304 -4.77 -13.38 -1.78
CA TYR A 304 -5.62 -12.32 -1.28
C TYR A 304 -5.59 -12.21 0.24
N PHE A 305 -5.80 -10.98 0.70
CA PHE A 305 -6.06 -10.67 2.09
C PHE A 305 -7.34 -9.86 2.18
N THR A 306 -8.37 -10.48 2.75
CA THR A 306 -9.55 -9.79 3.21
C THR A 306 -9.53 -9.71 4.73
N ARG A 307 -10.01 -8.59 5.25
CA ARG A 307 -10.15 -8.39 6.70
C ARG A 307 -11.22 -9.31 7.31
N THR A 308 -12.14 -9.86 6.52
CA THR A 308 -13.23 -10.68 7.03
C THR A 308 -12.68 -11.90 7.76
N THR A 309 -12.71 -11.80 9.09
CA THR A 309 -12.63 -12.91 10.02
C THR A 309 -13.72 -13.90 9.66
N GLU A 310 -13.33 -15.03 9.08
CA GLU A 310 -14.10 -16.28 8.97
C GLU A 310 -15.42 -16.21 8.17
N VAL A 311 -15.74 -17.35 7.54
CA VAL A 311 -17.00 -17.69 6.85
C VAL A 311 -17.16 -17.18 5.41
N GLU A 312 -16.33 -17.67 4.46
CA GLU A 312 -16.80 -17.96 3.10
C GLU A 312 -16.21 -19.26 2.47
N HIS A 313 -15.45 -20.07 3.21
CA HIS A 313 -14.98 -21.38 2.69
C HIS A 313 -15.83 -22.58 3.14
N SER A 314 -16.94 -22.38 3.86
CA SER A 314 -17.88 -23.44 4.25
C SER A 314 -19.15 -23.50 3.40
N LEU A 315 -19.20 -22.82 2.25
CA LEU A 315 -20.37 -22.81 1.34
C LEU A 315 -20.10 -23.41 -0.05
N LEU A 316 -18.95 -24.07 -0.26
CA LEU A 316 -18.66 -24.81 -1.50
C LEU A 316 -18.49 -26.32 -1.28
N GLU A 317 -18.70 -26.82 -0.06
CA GLU A 317 -18.86 -28.26 0.23
C GLU A 317 -20.23 -28.51 0.89
N GLY A 318 -21.29 -28.34 0.10
CA GLY A 318 -22.67 -28.69 0.45
C GLY A 318 -23.39 -29.27 -0.76
#